data_AF-A0A6M0SV92-F1
#
_entry.id   AF-A0A6M0SV92-F1
#
_cell.length_a   1.000
_cell.length_b   1.000
_cell.length_c   1.000
_cell.angle_alpha   90.00
_cell.angle_beta   90.00
_cell.angle_gamma   90.00
#
_symmetry.space_group_name_H-M   'P 1'
#
loop_
_entity.id
_entity.type
_entity.pdbx_description
1 polymer ?
#
loop_
_entity_poly.entity_id
_entity_poly.type
_entity_poly.pdbx_seq_one_letter_code
_entity_poly.pdbx_strand_id
1 'polypeptide(L)'
;MNIPNKVRIGYKDFKVNLVGHDVIYDNAVCYGNIELDNGIINISNLYSQDQQKCTFIHECLHGIDENVETKLSEEQIRKLSKGLYQFIKDNPDVFTKDTSISNKLNVSVNVDTNKITKSVKEHINENLNCESYF
;
A
#
# COMPACT_ATOMS: atom_id res chain seq x y z
N MET A 1 -8.60 4.53 -1.63
CA MET A 1 -7.37 3.73 -1.42
C MET A 1 -6.16 4.40 -2.05
N ASN A 2 -4.95 4.07 -1.57
CA ASN A 2 -3.67 4.46 -2.16
C ASN A 2 -3.07 3.28 -2.93
N ILE A 3 -2.33 3.54 -4.00
CA ILE A 3 -1.55 2.52 -4.71
C ILE A 3 -0.16 2.49 -4.06
N PRO A 4 0.23 1.38 -3.38
CA PRO A 4 1.55 1.28 -2.78
C PRO A 4 2.62 1.06 -3.86
N ASN A 5 3.90 1.21 -3.52
CA ASN A 5 5.02 0.83 -4.40
C ASN A 5 5.32 -0.69 -4.38
N LYS A 6 4.73 -1.42 -3.44
CA LYS A 6 4.89 -2.85 -3.24
C LYS A 6 3.62 -3.43 -2.62
N VAL A 7 3.19 -4.59 -3.08
CA VAL A 7 2.08 -5.36 -2.50
C VAL A 7 2.47 -6.82 -2.44
N ARG A 8 2.03 -7.54 -1.40
CA ARG A 8 2.23 -8.98 -1.29
C ARG A 8 0.92 -9.70 -1.63
N ILE A 9 1.00 -10.69 -2.51
CA ILE A 9 -0.12 -11.51 -2.95
C ILE A 9 0.29 -12.97 -2.81
N GLY A 10 -0.45 -13.73 -2.00
CA GLY A 10 -0.04 -15.08 -1.61
C GLY A 10 1.34 -15.07 -0.94
N TYR A 11 2.26 -15.87 -1.49
CA TYR A 11 3.63 -15.96 -1.00
C TYR A 11 4.61 -15.01 -1.69
N LYS A 12 4.17 -14.20 -2.67
CA LYS A 12 5.04 -13.40 -3.54
C LYS A 12 4.85 -11.90 -3.34
N ASP A 13 5.97 -11.20 -3.34
CA ASP A 13 6.04 -9.75 -3.33
C ASP A 13 6.04 -9.21 -4.77
N PHE A 14 5.18 -8.22 -5.03
CA PHE A 14 5.08 -7.53 -6.31
C PHE A 14 5.52 -6.07 -6.18
N LYS A 15 6.44 -5.63 -7.03
CA LYS A 15 6.76 -4.22 -7.22
C LYS A 15 5.65 -3.58 -8.05
N VAL A 16 5.15 -2.44 -7.60
CA VAL A 16 4.07 -1.72 -8.27
C VAL A 16 4.64 -0.43 -8.87
N ASN A 17 4.51 -0.29 -10.19
CA ASN A 17 5.01 0.86 -10.94
C ASN A 17 3.86 1.66 -11.54
N LEU A 18 3.87 2.98 -11.34
CA LEU A 18 3.08 3.91 -12.13
C LEU A 18 3.92 4.38 -13.31
N VAL A 19 3.51 4.04 -14.53
CA VAL A 19 4.29 4.31 -15.75
C VAL A 19 3.69 5.47 -16.55
N GLY A 20 4.56 6.33 -17.10
CA GLY A 20 4.23 7.54 -17.85
C GLY A 20 3.72 7.32 -19.28
N HIS A 21 3.29 6.10 -19.59
CA HIS A 21 2.93 5.68 -20.94
C HIS A 21 1.86 4.58 -20.87
N ASP A 22 1.28 4.24 -22.00
CA ASP A 22 0.40 3.08 -22.10
C ASP A 22 1.13 1.77 -21.79
N VAL A 23 0.46 0.88 -21.08
CA VAL A 23 0.96 -0.49 -20.90
C VAL A 23 0.56 -1.28 -22.13
N ILE A 24 1.50 -2.01 -22.72
CA ILE A 24 1.25 -2.85 -23.89
C ILE A 24 1.36 -4.30 -23.45
N TYR A 25 0.28 -5.06 -23.63
CA TYR A 25 0.23 -6.48 -23.36
C TYR A 25 -0.55 -7.18 -24.48
N ASP A 26 0.00 -8.29 -24.99
CA ASP A 26 -0.57 -9.06 -26.10
C ASP A 26 -1.01 -8.19 -27.31
N ASN A 27 -0.13 -7.27 -27.72
CA ASN A 27 -0.37 -6.30 -28.81
C ASN A 27 -1.60 -5.37 -28.61
N ALA A 28 -2.12 -5.27 -27.39
CA ALA A 28 -3.19 -4.35 -27.03
C ALA A 28 -2.71 -3.30 -26.02
N VAL A 29 -3.33 -2.13 -26.08
CA VAL A 29 -3.16 -1.09 -25.06
C VAL A 29 -4.04 -1.44 -23.86
N CYS A 30 -3.41 -1.52 -22.69
CA CYS A 30 -4.03 -1.87 -21.43
C CYS A 30 -3.82 -0.75 -20.39
N TYR A 31 -4.72 -0.68 -19.41
CA TYR A 31 -4.56 0.25 -18.28
C TYR A 31 -3.47 -0.20 -17.31
N GLY A 32 -3.19 -1.52 -17.27
CA GLY A 32 -2.18 -2.14 -16.45
C GLY A 32 -1.87 -3.55 -16.92
N ASN A 33 -0.87 -4.16 -16.32
CA ASN A 33 -0.58 -5.58 -16.45
C ASN A 33 0.13 -6.10 -15.18
N ILE A 34 -0.03 -7.39 -14.93
CA ILE A 34 0.74 -8.15 -13.96
C ILE A 34 1.68 -9.13 -14.67
N GLU A 35 2.97 -9.08 -14.30
CA GLU A 35 3.97 -10.05 -14.70
C GLU A 35 4.20 -11.00 -13.52
N LEU A 36 3.46 -12.10 -13.52
CA LEU A 36 3.43 -13.06 -12.41
C LEU A 36 4.83 -13.58 -12.07
N ASP A 37 5.62 -13.97 -13.06
CA ASP A 37 6.97 -14.51 -12.87
C ASP A 37 7.98 -13.48 -12.36
N ASN A 38 7.90 -12.25 -12.86
CA ASN A 38 8.82 -11.18 -12.48
C ASN A 38 8.42 -10.48 -11.17
N GLY A 39 7.19 -10.68 -10.69
CA GLY A 39 6.71 -9.98 -9.50
C GLY A 39 6.54 -8.49 -9.75
N ILE A 40 5.99 -8.12 -10.91
CA ILE A 40 5.80 -6.72 -11.30
C ILE A 40 4.35 -6.47 -11.63
N ILE A 41 3.82 -5.33 -11.16
CA ILE A 41 2.54 -4.77 -11.58
C ILE A 41 2.83 -3.40 -12.18
N ASN A 42 2.48 -3.17 -13.43
CA ASN A 42 2.57 -1.86 -14.05
C ASN A 42 1.16 -1.28 -14.25
N ILE A 43 1.01 0.01 -14.00
CA ILE A 43 -0.24 0.74 -14.16
C ILE A 43 0.06 2.04 -14.90
N SER A 44 -0.64 2.29 -15.99
CA SER A 44 -0.52 3.54 -16.73
C SER A 44 -1.05 4.71 -15.90
N ASN A 45 -0.24 5.74 -15.75
CA ASN A 45 -0.60 6.96 -15.03
C ASN A 45 -1.31 8.01 -15.92
N LEU A 46 -1.56 7.69 -17.20
CA LEU A 46 -2.24 8.56 -18.16
C LEU A 46 -3.74 8.71 -17.88
N TYR A 47 -4.32 7.80 -17.10
CA TYR A 47 -5.75 7.73 -16.83
C TYR A 47 -6.11 8.35 -15.47
N SER A 48 -7.40 8.52 -15.20
CA SER A 48 -7.87 9.08 -13.93
C SER A 48 -7.38 8.26 -12.73
N GLN A 49 -7.22 8.91 -11.56
CA GLN A 49 -6.82 8.18 -10.35
C GLN A 49 -7.80 7.05 -9.99
N ASP A 50 -9.10 7.23 -10.26
CA ASP A 50 -10.10 6.18 -10.05
C ASP A 50 -9.83 4.97 -10.96
N GLN A 51 -9.51 5.22 -12.24
CA GLN A 51 -9.15 4.15 -13.16
C GLN A 51 -7.87 3.45 -12.72
N GLN A 52 -6.83 4.19 -12.33
CA GLN A 52 -5.57 3.62 -11.84
C GLN A 52 -5.78 2.71 -10.62
N LYS A 53 -6.59 3.15 -9.65
CA LYS A 53 -6.89 2.37 -8.44
C LYS A 53 -7.73 1.13 -8.75
N CYS A 54 -8.70 1.25 -9.66
CA CYS A 54 -9.50 0.11 -10.12
C CYS A 54 -8.62 -0.92 -10.87
N THR A 55 -7.73 -0.45 -11.74
CA THR A 55 -6.73 -1.29 -12.41
C THR A 55 -5.80 -1.97 -11.41
N PHE A 56 -5.32 -1.28 -10.38
CA PHE A 56 -4.52 -1.93 -9.34
C PHE A 56 -5.25 -3.12 -8.68
N ILE A 57 -6.53 -2.96 -8.34
CA ILE A 57 -7.34 -4.06 -7.80
C ILE A 57 -7.50 -5.19 -8.82
N HIS A 58 -7.69 -4.87 -10.09
CA HIS A 58 -7.78 -5.84 -11.18
C HIS A 58 -6.51 -6.70 -11.29
N GLU A 59 -5.33 -6.08 -11.31
CA GLU A 59 -4.05 -6.81 -11.35
C GLU A 59 -3.84 -7.64 -10.07
N CYS A 60 -4.22 -7.10 -8.90
CA CYS A 60 -4.16 -7.85 -7.66
C CYS A 60 -5.07 -9.09 -7.69
N LEU A 61 -6.25 -9.01 -8.30
CA LEU A 61 -7.15 -10.14 -8.44
C LEU A 61 -6.59 -11.22 -9.36
N HIS A 62 -5.90 -10.88 -10.45
CA HIS A 62 -5.16 -11.86 -11.24
C HIS A 62 -4.11 -12.58 -10.40
N GLY A 63 -3.32 -11.83 -9.61
CA GLY A 63 -2.35 -12.44 -8.70
C GLY A 63 -2.98 -13.34 -7.63
N ILE A 64 -4.17 -12.98 -7.13
CA ILE A 64 -4.91 -13.81 -6.16
C ILE A 64 -5.43 -15.09 -6.85
N ASP A 65 -6.09 -14.96 -8.00
CA ASP A 65 -6.65 -16.08 -8.77
C ASP A 65 -5.58 -17.11 -9.13
N GLU A 66 -4.37 -16.66 -9.50
CA GLU A 66 -3.22 -17.54 -9.73
C GLU A 66 -2.82 -18.33 -8.46
N ASN A 67 -2.85 -17.69 -7.29
CA ASN A 67 -2.49 -18.34 -6.03
C ASN A 67 -3.55 -19.33 -5.53
N VAL A 68 -4.83 -19.11 -5.83
CA VAL A 68 -5.94 -19.95 -5.36
C VAL A 68 -6.50 -20.87 -6.45
N GLU A 69 -5.97 -20.77 -7.67
CA GLU A 69 -6.29 -21.57 -8.84
C GLU A 69 -7.80 -21.62 -9.17
N THR A 70 -8.53 -20.53 -8.94
CA THR A 70 -9.98 -20.49 -9.20
C THR A 70 -10.32 -20.40 -10.69
N LYS A 71 -9.36 -19.99 -11.53
CA LYS A 71 -9.49 -19.89 -13.00
C LYS A 71 -10.61 -18.95 -13.42
N LEU A 72 -10.68 -17.79 -12.78
CA LEU A 72 -11.66 -16.77 -13.12
C LEU A 72 -11.38 -16.23 -14.53
N SER A 73 -12.44 -16.01 -15.30
CA SER A 73 -12.30 -15.36 -16.61
C SER A 73 -11.94 -13.88 -16.45
N GLU A 74 -11.33 -13.31 -17.49
CA GLU A 74 -11.04 -11.87 -17.56
C GLU A 74 -12.29 -11.00 -17.28
N GLU A 75 -13.45 -11.42 -17.80
CA GLU A 75 -14.70 -10.72 -17.55
C GLU A 75 -15.12 -10.77 -16.06
N GLN A 76 -14.93 -11.91 -15.39
CA GLN A 76 -15.22 -12.06 -13.96
C GLN A 76 -14.26 -11.21 -13.13
N ILE A 77 -12.95 -11.27 -13.41
CA ILE A 77 -11.94 -10.44 -12.74
C ILE A 77 -12.27 -8.96 -12.92
N ARG A 78 -12.60 -8.51 -14.14
CA ARG A 78 -12.99 -7.13 -14.42
C ARG A 78 -14.28 -6.69 -13.71
N LYS A 79 -15.26 -7.58 -13.55
CA LYS A 79 -16.51 -7.26 -12.83
C LYS A 79 -16.28 -7.18 -11.32
N LEU A 80 -15.52 -8.14 -10.78
CA LEU A 80 -15.17 -8.18 -9.36
C LEU A 80 -14.29 -6.98 -8.98
N SER A 81 -13.30 -6.61 -9.80
CA SER A 81 -12.42 -5.47 -9.53
C SER A 81 -13.19 -4.17 -9.41
N LYS A 82 -14.14 -3.91 -10.31
CA LYS A 82 -15.02 -2.73 -10.26
C LYS A 82 -15.87 -2.69 -8.99
N GLY A 83 -16.48 -3.83 -8.64
CA GLY A 83 -17.32 -3.94 -7.44
C GLY A 83 -16.52 -3.74 -6.16
N LEU A 84 -15.38 -4.43 -6.03
CA LEU A 84 -14.49 -4.30 -4.87
C LEU A 84 -13.91 -2.90 -4.76
N TYR A 85 -13.49 -2.30 -5.88
CA TYR A 85 -13.00 -0.93 -5.89
C TYR A 85 -14.04 0.04 -5.35
N GLN A 86 -15.28 -0.04 -5.84
CA GLN A 86 -16.37 0.82 -5.38
C GLN A 86 -16.66 0.61 -3.89
N PHE A 87 -16.73 -0.65 -3.44
CA PHE A 87 -16.97 -0.97 -2.04
C PHE A 87 -15.86 -0.42 -1.11
N ILE A 88 -14.59 -0.59 -1.48
CA ILE A 88 -13.45 -0.04 -0.73
C ILE A 88 -13.46 1.49 -0.74
N LYS A 89 -13.80 2.10 -1.88
CA LYS A 89 -13.87 3.56 -2.03
C LYS A 89 -14.95 4.18 -1.14
N ASP A 90 -16.12 3.57 -1.08
CA ASP A 90 -17.28 4.09 -0.35
C ASP A 90 -17.25 3.74 1.14
N ASN A 91 -16.51 2.69 1.52
CA ASN A 91 -16.43 2.20 2.90
C ASN A 91 -14.97 2.14 3.40
N PRO A 92 -14.22 3.26 3.39
CA PRO A 92 -12.80 3.26 3.73
C PRO A 92 -12.54 2.74 5.15
N ASP A 93 -13.45 3.01 6.09
CA ASP A 93 -13.33 2.61 7.51
C ASP A 93 -13.35 1.09 7.73
N VAL A 94 -13.89 0.31 6.79
CA VAL A 94 -13.83 -1.15 6.83
C VAL A 94 -12.40 -1.66 6.61
N PHE A 95 -11.56 -0.85 5.96
CA PHE A 95 -10.21 -1.22 5.52
C PHE A 95 -9.11 -0.42 6.22
N THR A 96 -9.46 0.46 7.15
CA THR A 96 -8.47 1.14 8.00
C THR A 96 -8.21 0.31 9.25
N LYS A 97 -6.94 0.23 9.65
CA LYS A 97 -6.60 -0.34 10.96
C LYS A 97 -7.16 0.59 12.03
N ASP A 98 -7.88 0.05 12.99
CA ASP A 98 -8.33 0.83 14.14
C ASP A 98 -7.10 1.36 14.91
N THR A 99 -6.81 2.63 14.70
CA THR A 99 -5.73 3.37 15.37
C THR A 99 -6.24 4.11 16.59
N SER A 100 -7.48 3.86 17.03
CA SER A 100 -8.11 4.59 18.14
C SER A 100 -7.36 4.44 19.45
N ILE A 101 -6.54 3.40 19.66
CA ILE A 101 -5.63 3.31 20.82
C ILE A 101 -4.47 4.32 20.69
N SER A 102 -3.78 4.38 19.54
CA SER A 102 -2.70 5.34 19.30
C SER A 102 -3.18 6.81 19.28
N ASN A 103 -4.39 7.06 18.78
CA ASN A 103 -4.99 8.39 18.79
C ASN A 103 -5.53 8.79 20.17
N LYS A 104 -6.10 7.84 20.93
CA LYS A 104 -6.46 8.09 22.34
C LYS A 104 -5.22 8.39 23.18
N LEU A 105 -4.09 7.72 22.96
CA LEU A 105 -2.82 8.05 23.62
C LEU A 105 -2.34 9.47 23.28
N ASN A 106 -2.46 9.93 22.03
CA ASN A 106 -2.12 11.30 21.65
C ASN A 106 -3.08 12.36 22.23
N VAL A 107 -4.34 12.02 22.45
CA VAL A 107 -5.38 12.95 22.96
C VAL A 107 -5.43 13.00 24.50
N SER A 108 -5.08 11.91 25.18
CA SER A 108 -5.22 11.81 26.66
C SER A 108 -3.98 12.22 27.44
N VAL A 109 -2.89 12.58 26.78
CA VAL A 109 -1.77 13.25 27.46
C VAL A 109 -1.39 14.49 26.65
N ASN A 110 -1.59 15.66 27.26
CA ASN A 110 -0.93 16.92 26.87
C ASN A 110 0.57 16.80 27.19
N VAL A 111 1.20 15.77 26.64
CA VAL A 111 2.61 15.50 26.77
C VAL A 111 3.28 16.21 25.62
N ASP A 112 3.96 17.29 25.97
CA ASP A 112 4.92 17.91 25.08
C ASP A 112 6.08 16.93 24.87
N THR A 113 5.95 16.13 23.81
CA THR A 113 6.94 15.12 23.40
C THR A 113 8.29 15.76 23.08
N ASN A 114 8.34 17.04 22.69
CA ASN A 114 9.58 17.77 22.49
C ASN A 114 10.29 18.04 23.82
N LYS A 115 9.54 18.43 24.85
CA LYS A 115 10.08 18.66 26.20
C LYS A 115 10.68 17.38 26.80
N ILE A 116 9.97 16.25 26.67
CA ILE A 116 10.49 14.94 27.12
C ILE A 116 11.76 14.56 26.36
N THR A 117 11.74 14.67 25.03
CA THR A 117 12.89 14.34 24.19
C THR A 117 14.12 15.18 24.54
N LYS A 118 13.92 16.46 24.87
CA LYS A 118 15.00 17.36 25.32
C LYS A 118 15.58 16.91 26.66
N SER A 119 14.75 16.69 27.68
CA SER A 119 15.24 16.25 29.00
C SER A 119 15.94 14.89 28.97
N VAL A 120 15.46 13.95 28.15
CA VAL A 120 16.13 12.65 27.99
C VAL A 120 17.49 12.80 27.34
N LYS A 121 17.63 13.66 26.31
CA LYS A 121 18.94 13.95 25.68
C LYS A 121 19.92 14.62 26.64
N GLU A 122 19.45 15.57 27.44
CA GLU A 122 20.26 16.24 28.46
C GLU A 122 20.77 15.23 29.49
N HIS A 123 19.88 14.39 30.03
CA HIS A 123 20.26 13.36 31.00
C HIS A 123 21.23 12.31 30.44
N ILE A 124 21.01 11.85 29.20
CA ILE A 124 21.93 10.90 28.55
C ILE A 124 23.31 11.53 28.35
N ASN A 125 23.38 12.79 27.93
CA ASN A 125 24.66 13.49 27.75
C ASN A 125 25.39 13.75 29.07
N GLU A 126 24.66 14.07 30.14
CA GLU A 126 25.24 14.22 31.48
C GLU A 126 25.84 12.92 32.01
N ASN A 127 25.20 11.77 31.74
CA ASN A 127 25.68 10.48 32.21
C ASN A 127 26.78 9.87 31.33
N LEU A 128 26.77 10.13 30.01
CA LEU A 128 27.80 9.63 29.09
C LEU A 128 29.08 10.48 29.10
N ASN A 129 29.00 11.78 29.44
CA ASN A 129 30.19 12.64 29.57
C ASN A 129 30.91 12.49 30.93
N CYS A 130 30.41 11.66 31.85
CA CYS A 130 31.04 11.41 33.15
C CYS A 130 32.06 10.25 33.14
N GLU A 131 32.20 9.47 32.06
CA GLU A 131 33.10 8.29 32.03
C GLU A 131 34.47 8.52 31.36
N SER A 132 34.87 9.75 31.01
CA SER A 132 36.17 10.02 30.38
C SER A 132 37.26 10.51 31.36
N TYR A 133 37.36 9.89 32.54
CA TYR A 133 38.47 10.09 33.47
C TYR A 133 38.92 8.77 34.11
N PHE A 134 39.45 7.84 33.32
CA PHE A 134 40.45 6.86 33.78
C PHE A 134 41.32 6.41 32.60
#